data_AF-A0AAW2RM98-F1
#
_entry.id   AF-A0AAW2RM98-F1
#
_cell.length_a   1.000
_cell.length_b   1.000
_cell.length_c   1.000
_cell.angle_alpha   90.00
_cell.angle_beta   90.00
_cell.angle_gamma   90.00
#
_symmetry.space_group_name_H-M   'P 1'
#
loop_
_entity.id
_entity.type
_entity.pdbx_description
1 polymer ?
#
loop_
_entity_poly.entity_id
_entity_poly.type
_entity_poly.pdbx_seq_one_letter_code
_entity_poly.pdbx_strand_id
1 'polypeptide(L)'
;MIESYGKPKVVFIGDRQVVPVCVISAVEARRLMLEGCEAYLAHVIDFEKVNPILEEILVVRDFPEVFPDDLPGLPPHREVDFTIETFPGVAPISIAPYRMASVELQELKKQLEELLEKGFIRPSTSPRGAPVLLVKKKDNSMRLCVDYRQLNRATVKNKYPLPRIDDLLDQLKGAIIFSKIDLRSWY
;
A
#
# COMPACT_ATOMS: atom_id res chain seq x y z
N MET A 1 8.75 17.23 -35.60
CA MET A 1 9.10 16.64 -34.30
C MET A 1 10.20 17.51 -33.72
N ILE A 2 9.90 18.36 -32.74
CA ILE A 2 10.91 19.19 -32.06
C ILE A 2 10.78 18.85 -30.58
N GLU A 3 11.81 18.22 -30.02
CA GLU A 3 11.94 17.96 -28.60
C GLU A 3 12.61 19.17 -27.94
N SER A 4 11.86 19.92 -27.15
CA SER A 4 12.38 20.91 -26.23
C SER A 4 12.53 20.27 -24.84
N TYR A 5 13.78 19.99 -24.46
CA TYR A 5 14.13 19.39 -23.17
C TYR A 5 13.56 20.21 -22.01
N GLY A 6 12.77 19.57 -21.15
CA GLY A 6 12.32 20.11 -19.86
C GLY A 6 10.90 20.70 -19.79
N LYS A 7 10.09 20.62 -20.84
CA LYS A 7 8.66 20.98 -20.79
C LYS A 7 7.77 19.75 -21.00
N PRO A 8 6.57 19.68 -20.38
CA PRO A 8 5.67 18.54 -20.54
C PRO A 8 5.36 18.31 -22.03
N LYS A 9 5.35 17.04 -22.42
CA LYS A 9 5.19 16.62 -23.82
C LYS A 9 3.74 16.85 -24.25
N VAL A 10 3.46 18.02 -24.83
CA VAL A 10 2.12 18.34 -25.36
C VAL A 10 1.98 17.73 -26.74
N VAL A 11 1.11 16.73 -26.88
CA VAL A 11 0.77 16.09 -28.15
C VAL A 11 -0.51 16.71 -28.67
N PHE A 12 -0.46 17.36 -29.83
CA PHE A 12 -1.63 17.88 -30.53
C PHE A 12 -2.10 16.86 -31.57
N ILE A 13 -3.39 16.52 -31.56
CA ILE A 13 -4.02 15.65 -32.55
C ILE A 13 -5.10 16.47 -33.26
N GLY A 14 -4.97 16.62 -34.58
CA GLY A 14 -5.94 17.32 -35.43
C GLY A 14 -5.57 17.17 -36.91
N ASP A 15 -6.54 17.37 -37.80
CA ASP A 15 -6.40 17.13 -39.25
C ASP A 15 -5.47 18.13 -39.98
N ARG A 16 -4.98 19.18 -39.30
CA ARG A 16 -4.06 20.17 -39.87
C ARG A 16 -2.72 20.19 -39.15
N GLN A 17 -1.63 20.28 -39.92
CA GLN A 17 -0.29 20.56 -39.41
C GLN A 17 -0.30 21.86 -38.60
N VAL A 18 -0.05 21.74 -37.29
CA VAL A 18 0.01 22.88 -36.37
C VAL A 18 1.23 23.74 -36.72
N VAL A 19 0.97 24.96 -37.20
CA VAL A 19 2.03 25.94 -37.49
C VAL A 19 2.52 26.53 -36.16
N PRO A 20 3.82 26.59 -35.84
CA PRO A 20 4.33 26.84 -34.48
C PRO A 20 4.17 28.27 -33.93
N VAL A 21 3.42 29.17 -34.59
CA VAL A 21 3.62 30.62 -34.44
C VAL A 21 2.35 31.43 -34.10
N CYS A 22 1.16 30.81 -34.04
CA CYS A 22 -0.07 31.59 -33.85
C CYS A 22 -0.47 31.73 -32.37
N VAL A 23 0.38 32.39 -31.58
CA VAL A 23 -0.01 32.90 -30.25
C VAL A 23 -0.39 34.36 -30.42
N ILE A 24 -1.66 34.68 -30.25
CA ILE A 24 -2.18 36.05 -30.32
C ILE A 24 -2.47 36.59 -28.91
N SER A 25 -2.52 37.92 -28.78
CA SER A 25 -2.89 38.55 -27.51
C SER A 25 -4.38 38.34 -27.22
N ALA A 26 -4.78 38.44 -25.94
CA ALA A 26 -6.19 38.36 -25.55
C ALA A 26 -7.06 39.50 -26.13
N VAL A 27 -6.45 40.65 -26.45
CA VAL A 27 -7.15 41.77 -27.10
C VAL A 27 -7.44 41.44 -28.55
N GLU A 28 -6.46 40.86 -29.24
CA GLU A 28 -6.58 40.44 -30.63
C GLU A 28 -7.55 39.26 -30.78
N ALA A 29 -7.50 38.29 -29.87
CA ALA A 29 -8.48 37.20 -29.81
C ALA A 29 -9.92 37.73 -29.66
N ARG A 30 -10.13 38.73 -28.78
CA ARG A 30 -11.44 39.39 -28.61
C ARG A 30 -11.89 40.12 -29.87
N ARG A 31 -10.98 40.82 -30.56
CA ARG A 31 -11.27 41.49 -31.83
C ARG A 31 -11.75 40.50 -32.90
N LEU A 32 -11.04 39.38 -33.06
CA LEU A 32 -11.39 38.34 -34.03
C LEU A 32 -12.74 37.67 -33.71
N MET A 33 -13.03 37.45 -32.42
CA MET A 33 -14.34 36.93 -32.01
C MET A 33 -15.48 37.92 -32.33
N LEU A 34 -15.24 39.24 -32.18
CA LEU A 34 -16.20 40.28 -32.56
C LEU A 34 -16.37 40.40 -34.08
N GLU A 35 -15.34 40.04 -34.85
CA GLU A 35 -15.37 39.98 -36.32
C GLU A 35 -16.03 38.70 -36.86
N GLY A 36 -16.58 37.87 -35.96
CA GLY A 36 -17.37 36.68 -36.33
C GLY A 36 -16.57 35.38 -36.43
N CYS A 37 -15.33 35.35 -35.96
CA CYS A 37 -14.57 34.09 -35.89
C CYS A 37 -15.09 33.18 -34.77
N GLU A 38 -15.19 31.88 -35.05
CA GLU A 38 -15.49 30.86 -34.04
C GLU A 38 -14.29 30.64 -33.11
N ALA A 39 -14.54 30.65 -31.81
CA ALA A 39 -13.54 30.39 -30.79
C ALA A 39 -13.95 29.19 -29.94
N TYR A 40 -12.97 28.34 -29.63
CA TYR A 40 -13.15 27.14 -28.81
C TYR A 40 -12.30 27.28 -27.54
N LEU A 41 -12.92 27.04 -26.39
CA LEU A 41 -12.22 27.02 -25.10
C LEU A 41 -11.80 25.58 -24.78
N ALA A 42 -10.50 25.34 -24.69
CA ALA A 42 -9.97 24.08 -24.18
C ALA A 42 -9.65 24.23 -22.69
N HIS A 43 -10.37 23.50 -21.84
CA HIS A 43 -10.07 23.41 -20.42
C HIS A 43 -9.18 22.19 -20.17
N VAL A 44 -7.95 22.41 -19.71
CA VAL A 44 -7.03 21.33 -19.34
C VAL A 44 -7.23 21.03 -17.86
N ILE A 45 -7.76 19.84 -17.56
CA ILE A 45 -7.83 19.33 -16.19
C ILE A 45 -6.54 18.57 -15.91
N ASP A 46 -5.76 19.05 -14.97
CA ASP A 46 -4.58 18.35 -14.47
C ASP A 46 -5.04 17.26 -13.47
N PHE A 47 -5.00 16.01 -13.90
CA PHE A 47 -5.39 14.85 -13.08
C PHE A 47 -4.29 14.44 -12.08
N GLU A 48 -3.11 15.06 -12.10
CA GLU A 48 -2.00 14.65 -11.21
C GLU A 48 -2.16 15.11 -9.75
N LYS A 49 -3.20 15.89 -9.42
CA LYS A 49 -3.41 16.46 -8.07
C LYS A 49 -4.74 16.17 -7.40
N VAL A 50 -5.66 15.48 -8.07
CA VAL A 50 -6.87 15.03 -7.41
C VAL A 50 -6.58 13.67 -6.81
N ASN A 51 -6.35 13.62 -5.48
CA ASN A 51 -6.58 12.36 -4.78
C ASN A 51 -8.08 12.06 -4.97
N PRO A 52 -8.45 11.03 -5.75
CA PRO A 52 -9.85 10.70 -5.91
C PRO A 52 -10.42 10.44 -4.51
N ILE A 53 -11.60 10.99 -4.25
CA ILE A 53 -12.38 10.62 -3.08
C ILE A 53 -12.59 9.10 -3.19
N LEU A 54 -12.09 8.33 -2.22
CA LEU A 54 -12.04 6.87 -2.28
C LEU A 54 -13.42 6.28 -2.56
N GLU A 55 -14.46 6.93 -2.03
CA GLU A 55 -15.87 6.59 -2.15
C GLU A 55 -16.43 6.80 -3.57
N GLU A 56 -15.75 7.57 -4.43
CA GLU A 56 -16.13 7.78 -5.83
C GLU A 56 -15.57 6.69 -6.75
N ILE A 57 -14.63 5.88 -6.27
CA ILE A 57 -14.08 4.74 -7.02
C ILE A 57 -15.14 3.63 -7.03
N LEU A 58 -15.69 3.32 -8.21
CA LEU A 58 -16.75 2.31 -8.38
C LEU A 58 -16.44 1.00 -7.65
N VAL A 59 -15.21 0.49 -7.78
CA VAL A 59 -14.79 -0.77 -7.12
C VAL A 59 -14.80 -0.67 -5.60
N VAL A 60 -14.46 0.48 -5.02
CA VAL A 60 -14.48 0.68 -3.56
C VAL A 60 -15.93 0.75 -3.07
N ARG A 61 -16.78 1.44 -3.82
CA ARG A 61 -18.21 1.58 -3.51
C ARG A 61 -18.99 0.27 -3.67
N ASP A 62 -18.62 -0.55 -4.64
CA ASP A 62 -19.29 -1.82 -4.93
C ASP A 62 -18.85 -2.94 -3.97
N PHE A 63 -17.69 -2.80 -3.31
CA PHE A 63 -17.12 -3.78 -2.37
C PHE A 63 -16.65 -3.14 -1.04
N PRO A 64 -17.53 -2.43 -0.31
CA PRO A 64 -17.15 -1.73 0.92
C PRO A 64 -16.58 -2.67 2.00
N GLU A 65 -17.00 -3.93 2.01
CA GLU A 65 -16.51 -4.97 2.92
C GLU A 65 -15.06 -5.39 2.67
N VAL A 66 -14.53 -5.17 1.47
CA VAL A 66 -13.14 -5.47 1.08
C VAL A 66 -12.20 -4.31 1.42
N PHE A 67 -12.75 -3.09 1.50
CA PHE A 67 -11.98 -1.86 1.76
C PHE A 67 -12.35 -1.18 3.09
N PRO A 68 -12.30 -1.88 4.24
CA PRO A 68 -12.59 -1.24 5.52
C PRO A 68 -11.43 -0.34 6.00
N ASP A 69 -11.77 0.70 6.76
CA ASP A 69 -10.79 1.61 7.39
C ASP A 69 -9.90 0.91 8.42
N ASP A 70 -10.38 -0.18 9.02
CA ASP A 70 -9.62 -1.04 9.92
C ASP A 70 -10.08 -2.50 9.80
N LEU A 71 -9.21 -3.44 10.16
CA LEU A 71 -9.55 -4.86 10.11
C LEU A 71 -10.54 -5.20 11.24
N PRO A 72 -11.68 -5.84 10.93
CA PRO A 72 -12.73 -6.14 11.92
C PRO A 72 -12.34 -7.21 12.95
N GLY A 73 -11.15 -7.79 12.83
CA GLY A 73 -10.63 -8.84 13.71
C GLY A 73 -10.06 -10.02 12.92
N LEU A 74 -10.09 -11.20 13.53
CA LEU A 74 -9.64 -12.44 12.88
C LEU A 74 -10.56 -12.81 11.70
N PRO A 75 -10.00 -13.40 10.63
CA PRO A 75 -10.82 -13.93 9.54
C PRO A 75 -11.74 -15.05 10.03
N PRO A 76 -12.83 -15.34 9.30
CA PRO A 76 -13.67 -16.50 9.59
C PRO A 76 -12.84 -17.78 9.57
N HIS A 77 -13.24 -18.76 10.38
CA HIS A 77 -12.60 -20.07 10.43
C HIS A 77 -12.55 -20.71 9.04
N ARG A 78 -11.41 -21.28 8.67
CA ARG A 78 -11.19 -21.99 7.40
C ARG A 78 -10.79 -23.45 7.69
N GLU A 79 -10.89 -24.32 6.70
CA GLU A 79 -10.52 -25.74 6.87
C GLU A 79 -9.02 -25.94 7.15
N VAL A 80 -8.19 -24.98 6.73
CA VAL A 80 -6.74 -25.03 6.87
C VAL A 80 -6.29 -23.97 7.86
N ASP A 81 -5.77 -24.43 8.99
CA ASP A 81 -5.07 -23.60 9.97
C ASP A 81 -3.57 -23.57 9.70
N PHE A 82 -2.95 -22.41 9.92
CA PHE A 82 -1.51 -22.27 9.81
C PHE A 82 -0.81 -22.90 11.03
N THR A 83 -0.18 -24.04 10.82
CA THR A 83 0.57 -24.74 11.86
C THR A 83 2.07 -24.41 11.78
N ILE A 84 2.64 -24.01 12.92
CA ILE A 84 4.09 -23.79 13.05
C ILE A 84 4.73 -25.09 13.54
N GLU A 85 5.29 -25.86 12.61
CA GLU A 85 6.02 -27.08 12.93
C GLU A 85 7.40 -26.76 13.52
N THR A 86 7.76 -27.45 14.61
CA THR A 86 9.09 -27.38 15.23
C THR A 86 9.81 -28.72 15.10
N PHE A 87 11.14 -28.70 15.06
CA PHE A 87 11.90 -29.95 15.01
C PHE A 87 11.56 -30.86 16.21
N PRO A 88 11.45 -32.19 16.01
CA PRO A 88 11.16 -33.11 17.10
C PRO A 88 12.19 -33.00 18.24
N GLY A 89 11.71 -33.04 19.48
CA GLY A 89 12.57 -33.03 20.67
C GLY A 89 13.12 -31.64 21.08
N VAL A 90 12.70 -30.55 20.43
CA VAL A 90 13.09 -29.20 20.86
C VAL A 90 12.41 -28.83 22.19
N ALA A 91 13.22 -28.49 23.19
CA ALA A 91 12.75 -27.98 24.47
C ALA A 91 12.00 -26.63 24.29
N PRO A 92 11.04 -26.30 25.17
CA PRO A 92 10.35 -25.00 25.11
C PRO A 92 11.33 -23.83 25.20
N ILE A 93 11.26 -22.92 24.23
CA ILE A 93 12.06 -21.69 24.21
C ILE A 93 11.36 -20.66 25.08
N SER A 94 11.99 -20.29 26.20
CA SER A 94 11.51 -19.23 27.09
C SER A 94 12.62 -18.22 27.32
N ILE A 95 12.39 -16.98 26.87
CA ILE A 95 13.37 -15.90 26.91
C ILE A 95 12.80 -14.77 27.75
N ALA A 96 13.61 -14.24 28.67
CA ALA A 96 13.23 -13.11 29.50
C ALA A 96 12.93 -11.86 28.65
N PRO A 97 11.89 -11.07 28.99
CA PRO A 97 11.62 -9.79 28.33
C PRO A 97 12.81 -8.83 28.44
N TYR A 98 12.99 -7.98 27.43
CA TYR A 98 13.98 -6.91 27.50
C TYR A 98 13.60 -5.84 28.51
N ARG A 99 14.61 -5.18 29.08
CA ARG A 99 14.41 -4.00 29.92
C ARG A 99 13.92 -2.84 29.05
N MET A 100 12.83 -2.21 29.46
CA MET A 100 12.21 -1.09 28.76
C MET A 100 12.14 0.15 29.65
N ALA A 101 12.17 1.33 29.05
CA ALA A 101 11.90 2.60 29.73
C ALA A 101 10.40 2.73 30.05
N SER A 102 10.04 3.66 30.96
CA SER A 102 8.64 3.87 31.36
C SER A 102 7.72 4.20 30.17
N VAL A 103 8.21 5.06 29.26
CA VAL A 103 7.47 5.47 28.04
C VAL A 103 7.23 4.27 27.11
N GLU A 104 8.23 3.40 26.95
CA GLU A 104 8.13 2.19 26.13
C GLU A 104 7.13 1.19 26.75
N LEU A 105 7.11 1.05 28.08
CA LEU A 105 6.17 0.18 28.76
C LEU A 105 4.72 0.67 28.63
N GLN A 106 4.50 1.98 28.66
CA GLN A 106 3.17 2.57 28.44
C GLN A 106 2.68 2.29 27.02
N GLU A 107 3.54 2.50 26.02
CA GLU A 107 3.22 2.23 24.62
C GLU A 107 2.99 0.73 24.36
N LEU A 108 3.82 -0.14 24.96
CA LEU A 108 3.64 -1.59 24.88
C LEU A 108 2.27 -2.01 25.42
N LYS A 109 1.87 -1.51 26.60
CA LYS A 109 0.57 -1.84 27.19
C LYS A 109 -0.58 -1.41 26.29
N LYS A 110 -0.53 -0.19 25.77
CA LYS A 110 -1.53 0.34 24.83
C LYS A 110 -1.68 -0.57 23.61
N GLN A 111 -0.59 -0.92 22.94
CA GLN A 111 -0.66 -1.80 21.75
C GLN A 111 -1.14 -3.21 22.10
N LEU A 112 -0.79 -3.75 23.27
CA LEU A 112 -1.30 -5.06 23.72
C LEU A 112 -2.82 -5.03 23.99
N GLU A 113 -3.33 -3.97 24.60
CA GLU A 113 -4.76 -3.78 24.82
C GLU A 113 -5.53 -3.71 23.49
N GLU A 114 -5.04 -2.94 22.52
CA GLU A 114 -5.61 -2.86 21.17
C GLU A 114 -5.64 -4.24 20.48
N LEU A 115 -4.55 -5.02 20.58
CA LEU A 115 -4.49 -6.36 19.98
C LEU A 115 -5.41 -7.37 20.70
N LEU A 116 -5.60 -7.23 22.01
CA LEU A 116 -6.53 -8.06 22.79
C LEU A 116 -7.98 -7.73 22.44
N GLU A 117 -8.33 -6.45 22.34
CA GLU A 117 -9.68 -5.99 21.97
C GLU A 117 -10.07 -6.46 20.58
N LYS A 118 -9.13 -6.41 19.62
CA LYS A 118 -9.32 -6.96 18.26
C LYS A 118 -9.34 -8.49 18.18
N GLY A 119 -9.02 -9.18 19.28
CA GLY A 119 -8.96 -10.64 19.34
C GLY A 119 -7.77 -11.26 18.57
N PHE A 120 -6.77 -10.47 18.18
CA PHE A 120 -5.57 -10.99 17.50
C PHE A 120 -4.65 -11.76 18.44
N ILE A 121 -4.67 -11.43 19.73
CA ILE A 121 -3.93 -12.15 20.78
C ILE A 121 -4.87 -12.51 21.94
N ARG A 122 -4.41 -13.43 22.79
CA ARG A 122 -5.08 -13.79 24.04
C ARG A 122 -4.05 -14.12 25.13
N PRO A 123 -4.41 -14.00 26.41
CA PRO A 123 -3.58 -14.52 27.49
C PRO A 123 -3.28 -16.01 27.29
N SER A 124 -2.06 -16.41 27.61
CA SER A 124 -1.57 -17.78 27.40
C SER A 124 -0.70 -18.24 28.56
N THR A 125 -0.80 -19.52 28.90
CA THR A 125 0.07 -20.20 29.88
C THR A 125 1.11 -21.09 29.18
N SER A 126 1.50 -20.70 27.96
CA SER A 126 2.48 -21.42 27.15
C SER A 126 3.83 -21.55 27.87
N PRO A 127 4.49 -22.72 27.83
CA PRO A 127 5.86 -22.87 28.30
C PRO A 127 6.88 -22.16 27.40
N ARG A 128 6.43 -21.66 26.23
CA ARG A 128 7.24 -20.89 25.28
C ARG A 128 6.97 -19.40 25.42
N GLY A 129 8.04 -18.59 25.43
CA GLY A 129 7.99 -17.14 25.50
C GLY A 129 9.09 -16.48 24.67
N ALA A 130 8.72 -15.50 23.86
CA ALA A 130 9.64 -14.67 23.08
C ALA A 130 9.58 -13.22 23.60
N PRO A 131 10.71 -12.48 23.64
CA PRO A 131 10.70 -11.13 24.13
C PRO A 131 10.14 -10.18 23.05
N VAL A 132 9.57 -9.06 23.51
CA VAL A 132 9.06 -8.00 22.66
C VAL A 132 10.02 -6.82 22.69
N LEU A 133 10.12 -6.10 21.58
CA LEU A 133 10.85 -4.84 21.46
C LEU A 133 10.06 -3.82 20.65
N LEU A 134 10.28 -2.53 20.93
CA LEU A 134 9.66 -1.43 20.19
C LEU A 134 10.67 -0.83 19.21
N VAL A 135 10.26 -0.68 17.95
CA VAL A 135 11.08 -0.07 16.89
C VAL A 135 10.45 1.25 16.47
N LYS A 136 11.23 2.33 16.47
CA LYS A 136 10.77 3.64 15.96
C LYS A 136 10.65 3.61 14.45
N LYS A 137 9.47 3.99 13.94
CA LYS A 137 9.22 4.27 12.53
C LYS A 137 9.70 5.69 12.18
N LYS A 138 9.72 6.01 10.88
CA LYS A 138 10.09 7.33 10.35
C LYS A 138 9.16 8.45 10.82
N ASP A 139 7.91 8.12 11.14
CA ASP A 139 6.88 9.03 11.65
C ASP A 139 6.95 9.22 13.19
N ASN A 140 8.05 8.78 13.83
CA ASN A 140 8.25 8.73 15.28
C ASN A 140 7.29 7.81 16.07
N SER A 141 6.37 7.10 15.42
CA SER A 141 5.56 6.06 16.09
C SER A 141 6.42 4.84 16.43
N MET A 142 6.04 4.09 17.47
CA MET A 142 6.70 2.84 17.82
C MET A 142 5.92 1.64 17.27
N ARG A 143 6.63 0.65 16.74
CA ARG A 143 6.07 -0.62 16.28
C ARG A 143 6.47 -1.73 17.25
N LEU A 144 5.48 -2.42 17.79
CA LEU A 144 5.68 -3.67 18.52
C LEU A 144 6.22 -4.75 17.59
N CYS A 145 7.38 -5.30 17.95
CA CYS A 145 8.05 -6.38 17.24
C CYS A 145 8.33 -7.52 18.23
N VAL A 146 7.86 -8.72 17.92
CA VAL A 146 8.18 -9.92 18.71
C VAL A 146 9.45 -10.55 18.14
N ASP A 147 10.43 -10.82 19.00
CA ASP A 147 11.69 -11.42 18.59
C ASP A 147 11.59 -12.95 18.51
N TYR A 148 11.09 -13.42 17.37
CA TYR A 148 11.01 -14.84 17.08
C TYR A 148 12.33 -15.46 16.62
N ARG A 149 13.49 -14.80 16.71
CA ARG A 149 14.75 -15.34 16.16
C ARG A 149 15.11 -16.73 16.68
N GLN A 150 14.90 -17.00 17.97
CA GLN A 150 15.16 -18.32 18.54
C GLN A 150 14.09 -19.34 18.10
N LEU A 151 12.81 -18.94 18.09
CA LEU A 151 11.73 -19.79 17.60
C LEU A 151 11.96 -20.18 16.14
N ASN A 152 12.28 -19.22 15.27
CA ASN A 152 12.52 -19.42 13.84
C ASN A 152 13.69 -20.38 13.54
N ARG A 153 14.65 -20.55 14.47
CA ARG A 153 15.72 -21.55 14.33
C ARG A 153 15.25 -22.96 14.66
N ALA A 154 14.27 -23.08 15.54
CA ALA A 154 13.65 -24.33 15.95
C ALA A 154 12.47 -24.76 15.06
N THR A 155 11.97 -23.89 14.19
CA THR A 155 10.88 -24.18 13.26
C THR A 155 11.37 -24.87 12.00
N VAL A 156 10.59 -25.83 11.51
CA VAL A 156 10.78 -26.42 10.18
C VAL A 156 10.47 -25.34 9.14
N LYS A 157 11.40 -25.09 8.22
CA LYS A 157 11.22 -24.08 7.19
C LYS A 157 10.21 -24.58 6.15
N ASN A 158 9.05 -23.93 6.07
CA ASN A 158 8.12 -24.13 4.97
C ASN A 158 8.71 -23.50 3.68
N LYS A 159 9.44 -24.31 2.91
CA LYS A 159 10.07 -23.89 1.65
C LYS A 159 9.06 -24.03 0.51
N TYR A 160 8.20 -23.03 0.36
CA TYR A 160 7.38 -22.91 -0.84
C TYR A 160 8.20 -22.24 -1.97
N PRO A 161 8.28 -22.82 -3.17
CA PRO A 161 8.98 -22.20 -4.29
C PRO A 161 8.18 -20.98 -4.78
N LEU A 162 8.61 -19.78 -4.39
CA LEU A 162 8.07 -18.55 -4.96
C LEU A 162 8.56 -18.42 -6.41
N PRO A 163 7.68 -18.07 -7.36
CA PRO A 163 8.07 -17.83 -8.75
C PRO A 163 9.06 -16.66 -8.84
N ARG A 164 9.91 -16.65 -9.86
CA ARG A 164 10.82 -15.52 -10.08
C ARG A 164 10.03 -14.32 -10.59
N ILE A 165 10.50 -13.13 -10.25
CA ILE A 165 9.86 -11.88 -10.67
C ILE A 165 9.84 -11.78 -12.20
N ASP A 166 10.93 -12.15 -12.87
CA ASP A 166 11.00 -12.12 -14.34
C ASP A 166 9.95 -13.04 -14.98
N ASP A 167 9.76 -14.25 -14.44
CA ASP A 167 8.74 -15.19 -14.91
C ASP A 167 7.31 -14.61 -14.76
N LEU A 168 7.04 -13.91 -13.64
CA LEU A 168 5.77 -13.25 -13.40
C LEU A 168 5.55 -12.05 -14.34
N LEU A 169 6.60 -11.30 -14.64
CA LEU A 169 6.53 -10.14 -15.54
C LEU A 169 6.36 -10.57 -17.00
N ASP A 170 7.01 -11.67 -17.41
CA ASP A 170 6.85 -12.22 -18.77
C ASP A 170 5.41 -12.67 -19.03
N GLN A 171 4.70 -13.19 -18.01
CA GLN A 171 3.28 -13.53 -18.10
C GLN A 171 2.37 -12.32 -18.39
N LEU A 172 2.83 -11.11 -18.06
CA LEU A 172 2.09 -9.88 -18.29
C LEU A 172 2.27 -9.31 -19.70
N LYS A 173 3.09 -9.94 -20.54
CA LYS A 173 3.36 -9.49 -21.90
C LYS A 173 2.09 -9.42 -22.75
N GLY A 174 1.85 -8.27 -23.37
CA GLY A 174 0.69 -8.03 -24.23
C GLY A 174 -0.53 -7.50 -23.49
N ALA A 175 -0.53 -7.47 -22.16
CA ALA A 175 -1.51 -6.72 -21.38
C ALA A 175 -1.23 -5.21 -21.52
N ILE A 176 -2.30 -4.43 -21.64
CA ILE A 176 -2.23 -2.97 -21.85
C ILE A 176 -2.73 -2.24 -20.58
N ILE A 177 -3.56 -2.90 -19.77
CA ILE A 177 -4.17 -2.36 -18.56
C ILE A 177 -3.75 -3.23 -17.39
N PHE A 178 -3.26 -2.60 -16.33
CA PHE A 178 -2.85 -3.26 -15.09
C PHE A 178 -3.63 -2.71 -13.91
N SER A 179 -3.93 -3.59 -12.96
CA SER A 179 -4.48 -3.20 -11.66
C SER A 179 -3.70 -3.91 -10.58
N LYS A 180 -3.37 -3.19 -9.50
CA LYS A 180 -2.63 -3.71 -8.36
C LYS A 180 -3.51 -3.60 -7.12
N ILE A 181 -3.61 -4.69 -6.37
CA ILE A 181 -4.25 -4.73 -5.06
C ILE A 181 -3.15 -4.94 -4.03
N ASP A 182 -3.13 -4.10 -2.99
CA ASP A 182 -2.22 -4.24 -1.85
C ASP A 182 -3.04 -4.64 -0.62
N LEU A 183 -2.66 -5.74 0.01
CA LEU A 183 -3.38 -6.26 1.17
C LEU A 183 -2.80 -5.62 2.44
N ARG A 184 -3.65 -4.90 3.17
CA ARG A 184 -3.26 -4.25 4.42
C ARG A 184 -2.92 -5.30 5.48
N SER A 185 -1.74 -5.16 6.07
CA SER A 185 -1.27 -6.04 7.17
C SER A 185 -1.26 -7.52 6.81
N TRP A 186 -0.79 -7.87 5.59
CA TRP A 186 -0.62 -9.25 5.12
C TRP A 186 0.22 -10.11 6.09
N TYR A 187 -0.48 -10.89 6.91
CA TYR A 187 0.02 -11.93 7.82
C TYR A 187 -1.04 -13.03 7.98
#